data_AF-A0A946YSM4-F1
#
_entry.id   AF-A0A946YSM4-F1
#
_cell.length_a   1.000
_cell.length_b   1.000
_cell.length_c   1.000
_cell.angle_alpha   90.00
_cell.angle_beta   90.00
_cell.angle_gamma   90.00
#
_symmetry.space_group_name_H-M   'P 1'
#
loop_
_entity.id
_entity.type
_entity.pdbx_description
1 polymer ?
#
loop_
_entity_poly.entity_id
_entity_poly.type
_entity_poly.pdbx_seq_one_letter_code
_entity_poly.pdbx_strand_id
1 'polypeptide(L)'
;PLREYRGKLFGLTISAERLTAIRKERRANSRYASVDQCRREVAEVERLFEQYDIPYIDTTDVSIEEISTRILATTGIERHFR
;
A
#
# COMPACT_ATOMS: atom_id res chain seq x y z
N PRO A 1 2.41 21.08 -3.58
CA PRO A 1 3.62 20.39 -4.09
C PRO A 1 3.36 19.10 -4.89
N LEU A 2 2.44 18.21 -4.47
CA LEU A 2 2.19 16.93 -5.18
C LEU A 2 1.07 16.96 -6.24
N ARG A 3 0.27 18.04 -6.29
CA ARG A 3 -0.91 18.13 -7.17
C ARG A 3 -0.56 17.94 -8.65
N GLU A 4 0.59 18.46 -9.09
CA GLU A 4 1.06 18.37 -10.48
C GLU A 4 1.52 16.97 -10.89
N TYR A 5 1.75 16.08 -9.92
CA TYR A 5 2.21 14.72 -10.15
C TYR A 5 1.16 13.66 -9.81
N ARG A 6 -0.12 14.06 -9.69
CA ARG A 6 -1.21 13.13 -9.29
C ARG A 6 -1.28 11.89 -10.18
N GLY A 7 -1.04 12.04 -11.48
CA GLY A 7 -0.99 10.91 -12.43
C GLY A 7 0.19 9.95 -12.28
N LYS A 8 1.16 10.27 -11.41
CA LYS A 8 2.29 9.38 -11.06
C LYS A 8 2.07 8.65 -9.74
N LEU A 9 0.97 8.92 -9.04
CA LEU A 9 0.68 8.30 -7.75
C LEU A 9 0.07 6.92 -7.95
N PHE A 10 0.53 5.97 -7.14
CA PHE A 10 -0.03 4.64 -7.04
C PHE A 10 0.03 4.21 -5.57
N GLY A 11 -1.08 3.74 -5.03
CA GLY A 11 -1.20 3.30 -3.64
C GLY A 11 -0.90 1.81 -3.48
N LEU A 12 -0.34 1.43 -2.34
CA LEU A 12 -0.25 0.04 -1.89
C LEU A 12 -0.94 -0.04 -0.53
N THR A 13 -1.89 -0.95 -0.39
CA THR A 13 -2.54 -1.26 0.89
C THR A 13 -2.15 -2.65 1.36
N ILE A 14 -2.44 -2.95 2.62
CA ILE A 14 -2.11 -4.20 3.29
C ILE A 14 -3.18 -4.48 4.35
N SER A 15 -3.52 -5.75 4.57
CA SER A 15 -4.43 -6.13 5.64
C SER A 15 -3.87 -5.75 7.00
N ALA A 16 -4.76 -5.36 7.90
CA ALA A 16 -4.39 -4.95 9.26
C ALA A 16 -3.73 -6.10 10.04
N GLU A 17 -4.18 -7.34 9.80
CA GLU A 17 -3.64 -8.56 10.39
C GLU A 17 -2.19 -8.80 9.96
N ARG A 18 -1.91 -8.68 8.65
CA ARG A 18 -0.56 -8.83 8.11
C ARG A 18 0.37 -7.71 8.58
N LEU A 19 -0.11 -6.47 8.55
CA LEU A 19 0.64 -5.32 9.07
C LEU A 19 0.98 -5.50 10.56
N THR A 20 0.02 -5.99 11.35
CA THR A 20 0.23 -6.30 12.77
C THR A 20 1.31 -7.35 12.95
N ALA A 21 1.29 -8.45 12.19
CA ALA A 21 2.30 -9.51 12.27
C ALA A 21 3.71 -8.97 12.00
N ILE A 22 3.89 -8.23 10.90
CA ILE A 22 5.17 -7.60 10.52
C ILE A 22 5.63 -6.64 11.62
N ARG A 23 4.73 -5.83 12.17
CA ARG A 23 5.07 -4.87 13.23
C ARG A 23 5.38 -5.53 14.56
N LYS A 24 4.76 -6.67 14.88
CA LYS A 24 5.08 -7.47 16.07
C LYS A 24 6.50 -8.05 15.99
N GLU A 25 6.92 -8.53 14.83
CA GLU A 25 8.30 -9.01 14.62
C GLU A 25 9.32 -7.88 14.82
N ARG A 26 9.01 -6.66 14.36
CA ARG A 26 9.89 -5.49 14.50
C ARG A 26 9.88 -4.90 15.92
N ARG A 27 8.71 -4.83 16.56
CA ARG A 27 8.50 -4.24 17.89
C ARG A 27 7.21 -4.72 18.54
N ALA A 28 7.27 -5.90 19.14
CA ALA A 28 6.17 -6.50 19.90
C ALA A 28 5.71 -5.62 21.08
N ASN A 29 4.51 -5.90 21.60
CA ASN A 29 3.93 -5.29 22.80
C ASN A 29 3.84 -3.76 22.77
N SER A 30 3.61 -3.19 21.59
CA SER A 30 3.51 -1.75 21.38
C SER A 30 2.18 -1.36 20.75
N ARG A 31 1.70 -0.13 21.01
CA ARG A 31 0.53 0.44 20.31
C ARG A 31 0.71 0.44 18.79
N TYR A 32 1.95 0.63 18.33
CA TYR A 32 2.33 0.57 16.92
C TYR A 32 1.97 -0.77 16.26
N ALA A 33 2.12 -1.88 16.99
CA ALA A 33 1.83 -3.23 16.53
C ALA A 33 0.46 -3.76 16.98
N SER A 34 -0.43 -2.91 17.51
CA SER A 34 -1.77 -3.36 17.90
C SER A 34 -2.69 -3.47 16.68
N VAL A 35 -3.58 -4.46 16.70
CA VAL A 35 -4.53 -4.69 15.61
C VAL A 35 -5.45 -3.48 15.42
N ASP A 36 -5.93 -2.87 16.51
CA ASP A 36 -6.80 -1.69 16.44
C ASP A 36 -6.10 -0.45 15.88
N GLN A 37 -4.78 -0.32 16.09
CA GLN A 37 -4.00 0.75 15.47
C GLN A 37 -3.83 0.47 13.97
N CYS A 38 -3.45 -0.76 13.62
CA CYS A 38 -3.26 -1.14 12.21
C CYS A 38 -4.57 -1.05 11.41
N ARG A 39 -5.71 -1.47 11.97
CA ARG A 39 -7.03 -1.35 11.32
C ARG A 39 -7.41 0.09 11.02
N ARG A 40 -7.18 1.00 11.98
CA ARG A 40 -7.45 2.42 11.78
C ARG A 40 -6.55 3.02 10.70
N GLU A 41 -5.26 2.74 10.75
CA GLU A 41 -4.29 3.24 9.75
C GLU A 41 -4.62 2.74 8.34
N VAL A 42 -4.93 1.45 8.17
CA VAL A 42 -5.29 0.87 6.87
C VAL A 42 -6.56 1.52 6.32
N ALA A 43 -7.60 1.64 7.15
CA ALA A 43 -8.86 2.25 6.73
C ALA A 43 -8.72 3.75 6.38
N GLU A 44 -7.86 4.48 7.09
CA GLU A 44 -7.55 5.89 6.78
C GLU A 44 -6.82 6.03 5.45
N VAL A 45 -5.88 5.13 5.16
CA VAL A 45 -5.12 5.12 3.90
C VAL A 45 -6.00 4.74 2.71
N GLU A 46 -6.85 3.73 2.84
CA GLU A 46 -7.77 3.34 1.78
C GLU A 46 -8.78 4.45 1.46
N ARG A 47 -9.35 5.08 2.49
CA ARG A 47 -10.20 6.27 2.29
C ARG A 47 -9.45 7.42 1.61
N LEU A 48 -8.17 7.61 1.94
CA LEU A 48 -7.34 8.62 1.27
C LEU A 48 -7.20 8.29 -0.23
N PHE A 49 -6.92 7.04 -0.57
CA PHE A 49 -6.79 6.64 -1.96
C PHE A 49 -8.10 6.83 -2.74
N GLU A 50 -9.22 6.42 -2.16
CA GLU A 50 -10.56 6.62 -2.73
C GLU A 50 -10.89 8.11 -2.90
N GLN A 51 -10.70 8.92 -1.87
CA GLN A 51 -11.00 10.36 -1.89
C GLN A 51 -10.23 11.11 -2.99
N TYR A 52 -9.02 10.64 -3.31
CA TYR A 52 -8.15 11.27 -4.29
C TYR A 52 -8.03 10.47 -5.59
N ASP A 53 -8.93 9.51 -5.86
CA ASP A 53 -8.92 8.68 -7.07
C ASP A 53 -7.53 8.12 -7.39
N ILE A 54 -6.78 7.73 -6.36
CA ILE A 54 -5.44 7.17 -6.50
C ILE A 54 -5.62 5.68 -6.77
N PRO A 55 -5.17 5.13 -7.91
CA PRO A 55 -5.21 3.70 -8.14
C PRO A 55 -4.33 2.97 -7.13
N TYR A 56 -4.83 1.88 -6.55
CA TYR A 56 -4.11 1.11 -5.54
C TYR A 56 -4.38 -0.39 -5.65
N ILE A 57 -3.51 -1.20 -5.06
CA ILE A 57 -3.70 -2.66 -4.91
C ILE A 57 -3.43 -3.10 -3.48
N ASP A 58 -4.09 -4.18 -3.07
CA ASP A 58 -3.75 -4.91 -1.85
C ASP A 58 -2.55 -5.83 -2.11
N THR A 59 -1.51 -5.68 -1.30
CA THR A 59 -0.25 -6.44 -1.41
C THR A 59 -0.06 -7.48 -0.31
N THR A 60 -1.10 -7.82 0.45
CA THR A 60 -1.02 -8.68 1.65
C THR A 60 -0.30 -10.01 1.40
N ASP A 61 -0.69 -10.70 0.33
CA ASP A 61 -0.22 -12.05 -0.02
C ASP A 61 0.46 -12.08 -1.40
N VAL A 62 0.96 -10.92 -1.83
CA VAL A 62 1.51 -10.71 -3.18
C VAL A 62 3.03 -10.53 -3.09
N SER A 63 3.79 -11.20 -3.96
CA SER A 63 5.24 -11.03 -4.03
C SER A 63 5.62 -9.66 -4.61
N ILE A 64 6.86 -9.21 -4.37
CA ILE A 64 7.35 -7.92 -4.87
C ILE A 64 7.34 -7.86 -6.41
N GLU A 65 7.66 -8.98 -7.06
CA GLU A 65 7.66 -9.12 -8.52
C GLU A 65 6.25 -9.01 -9.11
N GLU A 66 5.27 -9.61 -8.44
CA GLU A 66 3.86 -9.56 -8.83
C GLU A 66 3.27 -8.16 -8.59
N ILE A 67 3.61 -7.51 -7.46
CA ILE A 67 3.28 -6.09 -7.21
C ILE A 67 3.80 -5.22 -8.34
N SER A 68 5.08 -5.38 -8.71
CA SER A 68 5.72 -4.61 -9.78
C SER A 68 5.02 -4.82 -11.13
N THR A 69 4.67 -6.07 -11.45
CA THR A 69 3.96 -6.41 -12.69
C THR A 69 2.57 -5.79 -12.73
N ARG A 70 1.83 -5.82 -11.62
CA ARG A 70 0.50 -5.18 -11.51
C ARG A 70 0.59 -3.67 -11.67
N ILE A 71 1.53 -3.01 -10.99
CA ILE A 71 1.71 -1.56 -11.12
C ILE A 71 1.99 -1.18 -12.57
N LEU A 72 2.92 -1.86 -13.24
CA LEU A 72 3.25 -1.58 -14.65
C LEU A 72 2.05 -1.81 -15.58
N ALA A 73 1.29 -2.88 -15.35
CA ALA A 73 0.08 -3.17 -16.12
C ALA A 73 -1.03 -2.12 -15.91
N THR A 74 -1.24 -1.66 -14.67
CA THR A 74 -2.29 -0.67 -14.35
C THR A 74 -1.91 0.75 -14.76
N THR A 75 -0.62 1.12 -14.70
CA THR A 75 -0.15 2.47 -15.01
C THR A 75 0.20 2.69 -16.49
N GLY A 76 0.29 1.61 -17.28
CA GLY A 76 0.65 1.69 -18.70
C GLY A 76 2.08 2.16 -18.93
N ILE A 77 2.94 2.12 -17.91
CA ILE A 77 4.36 2.49 -18.02
C ILE A 77 5.07 1.44 -18.88
N GLU A 78 5.62 1.87 -20.01
CA GLU A 78 6.38 0.99 -20.89
C GLU A 78 7.64 0.47 -20.18
N ARG A 79 7.85 -0.85 -20.24
CA ARG A 79 9.05 -1.49 -19.72
C ARG A 79 10.24 -1.11 -20.61
N HIS A 80 11.04 -0.14 -20.18
CA HIS A 80 12.38 0.06 -20.74
C HIS A 80 13.33 -1.01 -20.18
N PHE A 81 13.40 -2.15 -20.85
CA PHE A 81 14.53 -3.05 -20.68
C PHE A 81 15.76 -2.40 -21.33
N ARG A 82 16.76 -2.09 -20.53
CA ARG A 82 18.08 -1.65 -20.99
C ARG A 82 19.06 -2.81 -20.87
#